data_AF-A0A2X1XMJ2-F1
#
_entry.id   AF-A0A2X1XMJ2-F1
#
_cell.length_a   1.000
_cell.length_b   1.000
_cell.length_c   1.000
_cell.angle_alpha   90.00
_cell.angle_beta   90.00
_cell.angle_gamma   90.00
#
_symmetry.space_group_name_H-M   'P 1'
#
loop_
_entity.id
_entity.type
_entity.pdbx_description
1 polymer ?
#
loop_
_entity_poly.entity_id
_entity_poly.type
_entity_poly.pdbx_seq_one_letter_code
_entity_poly.pdbx_strand_id
1 'polypeptide(L)' 'MDAKFGYRYVDRNSNYFKLGGNSLSATKLLVEIERRLKCKLTLNEIFSNPEFEKMLNLINSKQLGMEVVEGEI' A
#
# COMPACT_ATOMS: atom_id res chain seq x y z
N MET A 1 -6.56 29.94 -22.23
CA MET A 1 -5.42 29.48 -21.43
C MET A 1 -6.01 28.65 -20.29
N ASP A 2 -6.20 27.36 -20.54
CA ASP A 2 -6.89 26.47 -19.60
C ASP A 2 -6.04 26.18 -18.38
N ALA A 3 -6.59 26.54 -17.23
CA ALA A 3 -6.07 26.24 -15.91
C ALA A 3 -6.00 24.72 -15.71
N LYS A 4 -4.77 24.16 -15.63
CA LYS A 4 -4.57 22.78 -15.16
C LYS A 4 -4.70 22.75 -13.64
N PHE A 5 -5.93 22.77 -13.14
CA PHE A 5 -6.25 22.46 -11.76
C PHE A 5 -5.76 21.04 -11.43
N GLY A 6 -4.60 20.94 -10.79
CA GLY A 6 -4.39 20.34 -9.45
C GLY A 6 -4.86 18.92 -9.11
N TYR A 7 -5.57 18.20 -9.96
CA TYR A 7 -6.00 16.83 -9.65
C TYR A 7 -5.06 15.84 -10.33
N ARG A 8 -4.01 15.47 -9.60
CA ARG A 8 -3.16 14.33 -9.97
C ARG A 8 -4.04 13.09 -9.85
N TYR A 9 -4.54 12.58 -10.97
CA TYR A 9 -5.37 11.38 -11.02
C TYR A 9 -4.60 10.23 -10.36
N VAL A 10 -5.17 9.66 -9.29
CA VAL A 10 -4.61 8.51 -8.59
C VAL A 10 -5.39 7.29 -9.04
N ASP A 11 -4.73 6.44 -9.83
CA ASP A 11 -5.21 5.13 -10.24
C ASP A 11 -4.55 4.02 -9.40
N ARG A 12 -5.14 2.82 -9.40
CA ARG A 12 -4.54 1.62 -8.81
C ARG A 12 -3.17 1.26 -9.43
N ASN A 13 -2.95 1.59 -10.69
CA ASN A 13 -1.64 1.44 -11.35
C ASN A 13 -0.69 2.63 -11.14
N SER A 14 -1.12 3.63 -10.36
CA SER A 14 -0.26 4.79 -10.11
C SER A 14 0.88 4.44 -9.18
N ASN A 15 2.06 4.89 -9.55
CA ASN A 15 3.26 4.73 -8.75
C ASN A 15 3.31 5.80 -7.65
N TYR A 16 3.34 5.35 -6.41
CA TYR A 16 3.38 6.15 -5.19
C TYR A 16 4.46 7.26 -5.23
N PHE A 17 5.68 6.93 -5.63
CA PHE A 17 6.79 7.89 -5.69
C PHE A 17 6.63 8.88 -6.85
N LYS A 18 6.11 8.42 -8.01
CA LYS A 18 5.79 9.31 -9.13
C LYS A 18 4.70 10.32 -8.77
N LEU A 19 3.80 9.96 -7.84
CA LEU A 19 2.77 10.85 -7.29
C LEU A 19 3.29 11.84 -6.24
N GLY A 20 4.57 11.75 -5.84
CA GLY A 20 5.20 12.66 -4.88
C GLY A 20 5.34 12.05 -3.47
N GLY A 21 5.04 10.76 -3.33
CA GLY A 21 5.33 10.01 -2.11
C GLY A 21 6.82 9.92 -1.84
N ASN A 22 7.19 9.89 -0.57
CA ASN A 22 8.57 9.78 -0.08
C ASN A 22 8.62 8.86 1.16
N SER A 23 9.81 8.63 1.71
CA SER A 23 10.00 7.73 2.85
C SER A 23 9.20 8.15 4.07
N LEU A 24 9.10 9.45 4.38
CA LEU A 24 8.37 9.93 5.56
C LEU A 24 6.87 9.69 5.43
N SER A 25 6.29 10.01 4.27
CA SER A 25 4.88 9.73 3.97
C SER A 25 4.61 8.23 3.86
N ALA A 26 5.58 7.45 3.38
CA ALA A 26 5.47 5.99 3.30
C ALA A 26 5.44 5.39 4.72
N THR A 27 6.27 5.87 5.64
CA THR A 27 6.21 5.44 7.05
C THR A 27 4.84 5.72 7.66
N LYS A 28 4.23 6.88 7.38
CA LYS A 28 2.86 7.17 7.83
C LYS A 28 1.83 6.23 7.20
N LEU A 29 1.96 5.94 5.91
CA LEU A 29 1.12 4.97 5.20
C LEU A 29 1.23 3.57 5.82
N LEU A 30 2.45 3.10 6.12
CA LEU A 30 2.70 1.81 6.77
C LEU A 30 1.99 1.69 8.12
N VAL A 31 2.09 2.74 8.95
CA VAL A 31 1.39 2.79 10.25
C VAL A 31 -0.12 2.71 10.08
N GLU A 32 -0.70 3.42 9.11
CA GLU A 32 -2.15 3.37 8.87
C GLU A 32 -2.61 2.01 8.32
N ILE A 33 -1.82 1.37 7.45
CA ILE A 33 -2.09 0.02 6.95
C ILE A 33 -2.08 -0.99 8.10
N GLU A 34 -1.08 -0.94 8.98
CA GLU A 34 -1.01 -1.83 10.15
C GLU A 34 -2.18 -1.60 11.11
N ARG A 35 -2.55 -0.34 11.37
CA ARG A 35 -3.65 0.00 12.28
C ARG A 35 -5.01 -0.46 11.77
N ARG A 36 -5.30 -0.23 10.49
CA ARG A 36 -6.64 -0.47 9.89
C ARG A 36 -6.80 -1.88 9.33
N LEU A 37 -5.78 -2.41 8.68
CA LEU A 37 -5.84 -3.68 7.96
C LEU A 37 -5.15 -4.82 8.71
N LYS A 38 -4.54 -4.54 9.88
CA LYS A 38 -3.76 -5.51 10.67
C LYS A 38 -2.68 -6.21 9.86
N CYS A 39 -2.20 -5.56 8.80
CA CYS A 39 -1.16 -6.06 7.93
C CYS A 39 0.08 -5.20 8.08
N LYS A 40 1.23 -5.81 8.35
CA LYS A 40 2.50 -5.11 8.44
C LYS A 40 3.23 -5.21 7.10
N LEU A 41 3.47 -4.05 6.49
CA LEU A 41 4.35 -3.90 5.35
C LEU A 41 5.66 -3.23 5.78
N THR A 42 6.70 -3.39 4.98
CA THR A 42 8.00 -2.76 5.16
C THR A 42 8.22 -1.66 4.12
N LEU A 43 9.12 -0.73 4.43
CA LEU A 43 9.51 0.31 3.49
C LEU A 43 10.14 -0.30 2.22
N ASN A 44 10.93 -1.37 2.37
CA ASN A 44 11.53 -2.08 1.25
C ASN A 44 10.48 -2.70 0.30
N GLU A 45 9.40 -3.25 0.84
CA GLU A 45 8.28 -3.77 0.05
C GLU A 45 7.60 -2.68 -0.78
N ILE A 46 7.42 -1.47 -0.20
CA ILE A 46 6.89 -0.30 -0.93
C ILE A 46 7.85 0.14 -2.04
N PHE A 47 9.16 0.18 -1.77
CA PHE A 47 10.16 0.55 -2.79
C PHE A 47 10.22 -0.46 -3.93
N SER A 48 10.11 -1.75 -3.62
CA SER A 48 10.12 -2.83 -4.61
C SER A 48 8.79 -2.91 -5.39
N ASN A 49 7.69 -2.47 -4.79
CA ASN A 49 6.34 -2.54 -5.34
C ASN A 49 5.62 -1.18 -5.23
N PRO A 50 6.07 -0.17 -5.97
CA PRO A 50 5.63 1.21 -5.78
C PRO A 50 4.23 1.51 -6.35
N GLU A 51 3.59 0.57 -7.03
CA GLU A 51 2.24 0.71 -7.58
C GLU A 51 1.21 0.25 -6.55
N PHE A 52 0.10 0.98 -6.40
CA PHE A 52 -0.92 0.65 -5.39
C PHE A 52 -1.51 -0.75 -5.57
N GLU A 53 -1.72 -1.20 -6.80
CA GLU A 53 -2.21 -2.54 -7.10
C GLU A 53 -1.28 -3.62 -6.54
N LYS A 54 0.05 -3.44 -6.69
CA LYS A 54 1.04 -4.37 -6.13
C LYS A 54 1.05 -4.33 -4.60
N MET A 55 0.91 -3.15 -4.00
CA MET A 55 0.79 -3.04 -2.54
C MET A 55 -0.47 -3.76 -2.02
N LEU A 56 -1.60 -3.63 -2.71
CA LEU A 56 -2.84 -4.36 -2.37
C LEU A 56 -2.64 -5.87 -2.47
N ASN A 57 -1.97 -6.36 -3.51
CA ASN A 57 -1.66 -7.78 -3.66
C ASN A 57 -0.79 -8.29 -2.50
N LEU A 58 0.20 -7.51 -2.06
CA LEU A 58 1.02 -7.85 -0.88
C LEU A 58 0.17 -7.93 0.38
N ILE A 59 -0.71 -6.95 0.61
CA ILE A 59 -1.62 -6.95 1.77
C ILE A 59 -2.52 -8.18 1.76
N ASN A 60 -3.18 -8.45 0.62
CA ASN A 60 -4.05 -9.61 0.45
C ASN A 60 -3.29 -10.92 0.69
N SER A 61 -2.07 -11.06 0.15
CA SER A 61 -1.26 -12.27 0.34
C SER A 61 -0.91 -12.51 1.82
N LYS A 62 -0.61 -11.45 2.58
CA LYS A 62 -0.29 -11.54 4.00
C LYS A 62 -1.53 -11.78 4.87
N GLN A 63 -2.70 -11.31 4.42
CA GLN A 63 -3.98 -11.57 5.09
C GLN A 63 -4.50 -12.98 4.83
N LEU A 64 -4.36 -13.50 3.61
CA LEU A 64 -4.77 -14.86 3.26
C LEU A 64 -3.93 -15.93 3.98
N GLY A 65 -2.68 -15.61 4.32
CA GLY A 65 -1.84 -16.44 5.17
C GLY A 65 -2.27 -16.50 6.66
N MET A 66 -3.32 -15.78 7.06
CA MET A 66 -3.84 -15.79 8.45
C MET A 66 -5.05 -16.72 8.64
N GLU A 67 -5.54 -17.41 7.61
CA GLU A 67 -6.60 -18.44 7.71
C GLU A 67 -6.04 -19.86 7.48
N VAL A 68 -5.33 -20.40 8.47
CA VAL A 68 -5.33 -21.84 8.81
C VAL A 68 -4.78 -22.03 10.22
N VAL A 69 -5.65 -21.84 11.21
CA VAL A 69 -5.56 -22.51 12.51
C VAL A 69 -6.97 -22.94 12.91
N GLU A 70 -7.55 -23.87 12.16
CA GLU A 70 -8.49 -24.82 12.75
C GLU A 70 -7.67 -25.99 13.28
N GLY A 71 -7.22 -25.83 14.53
CA GLY A 71 -6.97 -26.97 15.38
C GLY A 71 -8.22 -27.22 16.21
N GLU A 72 -9.01 -28.22 15.83
CA GLU A 72 -9.92 -29.03 16.65
C GLU A 72 -9.95 -30.38 15.90
N ILE A 73 -9.59 -31.57 16.41
CA ILE A 73 -9.65 -32.18 17.74
C ILE A 73 -8.51 -33.20 17.88
#